data_AF-A0A978V637-F1
#
_entry.id   AF-A0A978V637-F1
#
_cell.length_a   1.000
_cell.length_b   1.000
_cell.length_c   1.000
_cell.angle_alpha   90.00
_cell.angle_beta   90.00
_cell.angle_gamma   90.00
#
_symmetry.space_group_name_H-M   'P 1'
#
loop_
_entity.id
_entity.type
_entity.pdbx_description
1 polymer ?
#
loop_
_entity_poly.entity_id
_entity_poly.type
_entity_poly.pdbx_seq_one_letter_code
_entity_poly.pdbx_strand_id
1 'polypeptide(L)'
;MLDRKKNGKFLYTCAVRPAAIYGPGEERHLPRIVFLAKLGLLPFKIGDPSVKTDWIYVDNLVLALILASMGLLDDIPGKGRHPIAAGQPYFVSDGSPINTFEFVRPLLRSLGYDLPKTSLAVQHALLLGRIFWAIYTMLYPWLNKWWLPQPLILPAEVYKVGITHYFSFLKAKEELGYIPMVTPREGMAATISYWQEKKKKSMDGPTIYAWLFCVIGMTTLFCAAYLPDIGPVPLLRGFSLFIFRSMWIMRMVFLLSVAAHIGEAAYAWHLAKRVDPANSRGWFWQTFALGFFSLRFLLKRARKLA
;
A
#
# COMPACT_ATOMS: atom_id res chain seq x y z
N MET A 1 -20.83 -23.63 21.27
CA MET A 1 -20.84 -23.76 22.74
C MET A 1 -19.70 -24.69 23.10
N LEU A 2 -18.73 -24.22 23.88
CA LEU A 2 -17.63 -25.07 24.36
C LEU A 2 -17.90 -25.39 25.82
N ASP A 3 -18.18 -26.65 26.12
CA ASP A 3 -18.43 -27.10 27.49
C ASP A 3 -17.10 -27.29 28.22
N ARG A 4 -16.75 -26.34 29.08
CA ARG A 4 -15.73 -26.52 30.11
C ARG A 4 -16.05 -25.67 31.33
N LYS A 5 -16.67 -26.29 32.33
CA LYS A 5 -16.14 -26.34 33.71
C LYS A 5 -16.97 -27.27 34.59
N LYS A 6 -16.27 -28.00 35.47
CA LYS A 6 -16.76 -28.86 36.57
C LYS A 6 -17.76 -28.21 37.57
N ASN A 7 -18.26 -26.98 37.28
CA ASN A 7 -19.08 -26.17 38.19
C ASN A 7 -20.35 -25.58 37.51
N GLY A 8 -20.82 -26.11 36.37
CA GLY A 8 -22.09 -25.68 35.74
C GLY A 8 -22.10 -24.27 35.13
N LYS A 9 -20.93 -23.74 34.72
CA LYS A 9 -20.80 -22.45 34.01
C LYS A 9 -20.54 -22.66 32.51
N PHE A 10 -21.35 -22.04 31.65
CA PHE A 10 -21.21 -22.11 30.19
C PHE A 10 -20.33 -20.96 29.65
N LEU A 11 -19.52 -21.25 28.62
CA LEU A 11 -18.80 -20.24 27.84
C LEU A 11 -19.53 -20.04 26.50
N TYR A 12 -20.21 -18.91 26.36
CA TYR A 12 -20.84 -18.51 25.11
C TYR A 12 -19.84 -17.78 24.20
N THR A 13 -19.86 -18.13 22.91
CA THR A 13 -18.94 -17.59 21.91
C THR A 13 -19.67 -17.40 20.59
N CYS A 14 -19.37 -16.34 19.84
CA CYS A 14 -19.81 -16.15 18.46
C CYS A 14 -18.59 -15.87 17.55
N ALA A 15 -18.78 -15.89 16.23
CA ALA A 15 -17.75 -15.53 15.26
C ALA A 15 -18.22 -14.40 14.34
N VAL A 16 -17.56 -13.24 14.41
CA VAL A 16 -17.79 -12.11 13.49
C VAL A 16 -16.78 -12.18 12.34
N ARG A 17 -17.26 -12.13 11.10
CA ARG A 17 -16.48 -12.27 9.86
C ARG A 17 -16.64 -11.02 9.01
N PRO A 18 -15.76 -10.02 9.18
CA PRO A 18 -15.86 -8.78 8.43
C PRO A 18 -15.49 -8.97 6.96
N ALA A 19 -16.08 -8.12 6.13
CA ALA A 19 -15.60 -7.82 4.80
C ALA A 19 -14.25 -7.06 4.82
N ALA A 20 -13.78 -6.54 3.69
CA ALA A 20 -12.52 -5.78 3.66
C ALA A 20 -12.64 -4.49 4.50
N ILE A 21 -11.79 -4.35 5.51
CA ILE A 21 -11.89 -3.26 6.49
C ILE A 21 -11.28 -1.98 5.91
N TYR A 22 -11.92 -0.83 6.06
CA TYR A 22 -11.30 0.44 5.71
C TYR A 22 -11.68 1.53 6.71
N GLY A 23 -10.91 2.60 6.71
CA GLY A 23 -11.13 3.71 7.63
C GLY A 23 -9.83 4.34 8.11
N PRO A 24 -9.94 5.44 8.88
CA PRO A 24 -8.83 5.96 9.66
C PRO A 24 -8.21 4.86 10.54
N GLY A 25 -6.87 4.80 10.57
CA GLY A 25 -6.16 3.82 11.39
C GLY A 25 -6.13 2.39 10.84
N GLU A 26 -6.63 2.12 9.63
CA GLU A 26 -6.42 0.81 8.99
C GLU A 26 -4.94 0.64 8.61
N GLU A 27 -4.31 -0.44 9.11
CA GLU A 27 -2.86 -0.66 8.99
C GLU A 27 -2.47 -1.82 8.07
N ARG A 28 -3.41 -2.63 7.58
CA ARG A 28 -3.09 -3.87 6.88
C ARG A 28 -2.91 -3.68 5.38
N HIS A 29 -3.88 -3.10 4.68
CA HIS A 29 -3.86 -3.09 3.21
C HIS A 29 -3.87 -1.71 2.59
N LEU A 30 -4.55 -0.71 3.17
CA LEU A 30 -4.48 0.67 2.66
C LEU A 30 -3.05 1.21 2.67
N PRO A 31 -2.22 1.01 3.73
CA PRO A 31 -0.83 1.46 3.69
C PRO A 31 -0.02 0.83 2.57
N ARG A 32 -0.20 -0.47 2.36
CA ARG A 32 0.49 -1.20 1.28
C ARG A 32 0.04 -0.71 -0.10
N ILE A 33 -1.26 -0.54 -0.32
CA ILE A 33 -1.81 -0.04 -1.59
C ILE A 33 -1.30 1.38 -1.88
N VAL A 34 -1.37 2.28 -0.90
CA VAL A 34 -0.89 3.66 -1.03
C VAL A 34 0.62 3.72 -1.27
N PHE A 35 1.39 2.88 -0.58
CA PHE A 35 2.83 2.77 -0.78
C PHE A 35 3.21 2.28 -2.18
N LEU A 36 2.55 1.22 -2.67
CA LEU A 36 2.76 0.71 -4.02
C LEU A 36 2.35 1.77 -5.06
N ALA A 37 1.24 2.47 -4.86
CA ALA A 37 0.82 3.56 -5.74
C ALA A 37 1.87 4.69 -5.79
N LYS A 38 2.37 5.11 -4.62
CA LYS A 38 3.44 6.13 -4.51
C LYS A 38 4.71 5.72 -5.27
N LEU A 39 5.10 4.45 -5.18
CA LEU A 39 6.28 3.93 -5.86
C LEU A 39 6.06 3.64 -7.35
N GLY A 40 4.84 3.79 -7.88
CA GLY A 40 4.51 3.41 -9.26
C GLY A 40 4.47 1.89 -9.47
N LEU A 41 4.28 1.11 -8.40
CA LEU A 41 4.28 -0.35 -8.37
C LEU A 41 2.86 -0.95 -8.42
N LEU A 42 1.92 -0.22 -9.02
CA LEU A 42 0.58 -0.72 -9.39
C LEU A 42 0.46 -0.77 -10.92
N PRO A 43 1.17 -1.70 -11.60
CA PRO A 43 1.28 -1.69 -13.07
C PRO A 43 -0.01 -2.10 -13.79
N PHE A 44 -0.88 -2.89 -13.16
CA PHE A 44 -2.12 -3.39 -13.77
C PHE A 44 -3.24 -3.55 -12.73
N LYS A 45 -4.48 -3.47 -13.20
CA LYS A 45 -5.65 -3.97 -12.49
C LYS A 45 -5.68 -5.50 -12.61
N ILE A 46 -6.28 -6.19 -11.65
CA ILE A 46 -6.32 -7.65 -11.65
C ILE A 46 -7.78 -8.10 -11.80
N GLY A 47 -8.01 -9.02 -12.74
CA GLY A 47 -9.33 -9.60 -12.99
C GLY A 47 -10.25 -8.70 -13.81
N ASP A 48 -11.49 -9.17 -13.94
CA ASP A 48 -12.54 -8.52 -14.72
C ASP A 48 -13.16 -7.33 -13.96
N PRO A 49 -13.55 -6.23 -14.63
CA PRO A 49 -14.23 -5.10 -13.98
C PRO A 49 -15.53 -5.45 -13.25
N SER A 50 -16.19 -6.55 -13.63
CA SER A 50 -17.40 -7.06 -12.98
C SER A 50 -17.15 -7.77 -11.63
N VAL A 51 -15.89 -8.07 -11.29
CA VAL A 51 -15.53 -8.66 -10.00
C VAL A 51 -15.88 -7.71 -8.87
N LYS A 52 -16.63 -8.19 -7.88
CA LYS A 52 -17.10 -7.40 -6.73
C LYS A 52 -16.61 -7.97 -5.41
N THR A 53 -16.20 -7.07 -4.52
CA THR A 53 -15.86 -7.33 -3.13
C THR A 53 -16.67 -6.39 -2.25
N ASP A 54 -16.94 -6.80 -1.02
CA ASP A 54 -17.60 -5.92 -0.05
C ASP A 54 -16.60 -5.36 0.94
N TRP A 55 -16.97 -4.24 1.54
CA TRP A 55 -16.14 -3.46 2.44
C TRP A 55 -16.90 -3.14 3.72
N ILE A 56 -16.17 -2.90 4.79
CA ILE A 56 -16.74 -2.48 6.07
C ILE A 56 -15.94 -1.33 6.66
N TYR A 57 -16.61 -0.23 6.97
CA TYR A 57 -15.99 0.88 7.66
C TYR A 57 -15.62 0.47 9.09
N VAL A 58 -14.47 0.93 9.58
CA VAL A 58 -13.93 0.51 10.89
C VAL A 58 -14.94 0.72 12.04
N ASP A 59 -15.69 1.82 12.05
CA ASP A 59 -16.68 2.08 13.10
C ASP A 59 -17.93 1.17 12.97
N ASN A 60 -18.32 0.81 11.74
CA ASN A 60 -19.39 -0.17 11.49
C ASN A 60 -18.96 -1.56 11.96
N LEU A 61 -17.68 -1.93 11.79
CA LEU A 61 -17.14 -3.16 12.35
C LEU A 61 -17.16 -3.14 13.88
N VAL A 62 -16.76 -2.03 14.51
CA VAL A 62 -16.83 -1.88 15.98
C VAL A 62 -18.26 -2.01 16.47
N LEU A 63 -19.23 -1.37 15.80
CA LEU A 63 -20.66 -1.56 16.09
C LEU A 63 -21.06 -3.03 16.03
N ALA A 64 -20.69 -3.74 14.96
CA ALA A 64 -21.02 -5.15 14.80
C ALA A 64 -20.45 -6.02 15.94
N LEU A 65 -19.23 -5.72 16.39
CA LEU A 65 -18.60 -6.41 17.53
C LEU A 65 -19.33 -6.12 18.84
N ILE A 66 -19.76 -4.87 19.08
CA ILE A 66 -20.56 -4.49 20.25
C ILE A 66 -21.90 -5.24 20.25
N LEU A 67 -22.62 -5.23 19.12
CA LEU A 67 -23.91 -5.91 18.98
C LEU A 67 -23.78 -7.42 19.14
N ALA A 68 -22.72 -8.03 18.58
CA ALA A 68 -22.43 -9.44 18.78
C ALA A 68 -22.13 -9.77 20.25
N SER A 69 -21.42 -8.88 20.96
CA SER A 69 -21.18 -9.02 22.40
C SER A 69 -22.48 -8.90 23.20
N MET A 70 -23.37 -7.96 22.86
CA MET A 70 -24.68 -7.84 23.51
C MET A 70 -25.54 -9.09 23.27
N GLY A 71 -25.56 -9.61 22.04
CA GLY A 71 -26.26 -10.86 21.72
C GLY A 71 -25.71 -12.11 22.42
N LEU A 72 -24.51 -12.04 23.02
CA LEU A 72 -23.95 -13.07 23.90
C LEU A 72 -24.29 -12.85 25.39
N LEU A 73 -24.68 -11.65 25.77
CA LEU A 73 -24.99 -11.25 27.16
C LEU A 73 -26.49 -11.31 27.48
N ASP A 74 -27.36 -11.26 26.46
CA ASP A 74 -28.81 -11.27 26.65
C ASP A 74 -29.29 -12.58 27.32
N ASP A 75 -29.39 -12.53 28.65
CA ASP A 75 -30.15 -13.44 29.49
C ASP A 75 -31.63 -13.03 29.40
N ILE A 76 -32.46 -13.74 28.63
CA ILE A 76 -33.90 -13.48 28.58
C ILE A 76 -34.55 -14.02 29.86
N PRO A 77 -35.12 -13.19 30.76
CA PRO A 77 -35.82 -13.70 31.93
C PRO A 77 -37.04 -14.51 31.49
N GLY A 78 -37.17 -15.75 31.95
CA GLY A 78 -38.33 -16.61 31.66
C GLY A 78 -38.26 -17.45 30.37
N LYS A 79 -37.23 -17.28 29.53
CA LYS A 79 -36.86 -18.26 28.48
C LYS A 79 -35.52 -18.87 28.85
N GLY A 80 -35.40 -20.19 28.88
CA GLY A 80 -34.15 -20.87 29.21
C GLY A 80 -32.93 -20.24 28.50
N ARG A 81 -31.82 -20.08 29.25
CA ARG A 81 -30.65 -19.27 28.88
C ARG A 81 -29.88 -19.81 27.68
N HIS A 82 -30.20 -19.35 26.48
CA HIS A 82 -29.27 -19.46 25.36
C HIS A 82 -29.23 -18.13 24.59
N PRO A 83 -28.17 -17.32 24.79
CA PRO A 83 -27.99 -16.06 24.07
C PRO A 83 -28.07 -16.27 22.56
N ILE A 84 -28.70 -15.33 21.85
CA ILE A 84 -28.96 -15.48 20.40
C ILE A 84 -27.68 -15.65 19.59
N ALA A 85 -26.60 -14.97 20.00
CA ALA A 85 -25.31 -15.04 19.32
C ALA A 85 -24.51 -16.31 19.65
N ALA A 86 -24.90 -17.08 20.66
CA ALA A 86 -24.10 -18.21 21.11
C ALA A 86 -24.00 -19.31 20.04
N GLY A 87 -22.76 -19.67 19.69
CA GLY A 87 -22.42 -20.62 18.64
C GLY A 87 -22.58 -20.08 17.22
N GLN A 88 -23.00 -18.83 17.04
CA GLN A 88 -23.38 -18.31 15.73
C GLN A 88 -22.22 -17.64 14.98
N PRO A 89 -22.13 -17.87 13.66
CA PRO A 89 -21.34 -17.04 12.77
C PRO A 89 -22.14 -15.89 12.19
N TYR A 90 -21.52 -14.71 12.09
CA TYR A 90 -22.07 -13.50 11.49
C TYR A 90 -21.10 -12.91 10.46
N PHE A 91 -21.55 -12.78 9.21
CA PHE A 91 -20.88 -11.94 8.23
C PHE A 91 -21.35 -10.51 8.39
N VAL A 92 -20.41 -9.55 8.32
CA VAL A 92 -20.71 -8.13 8.52
C VAL A 92 -20.03 -7.31 7.44
N SER A 93 -20.78 -6.38 6.85
CA SER A 93 -20.32 -5.48 5.80
C SER A 93 -21.14 -4.18 5.78
N ASP A 94 -20.73 -3.22 4.94
CA ASP A 94 -21.52 -2.01 4.64
C ASP A 94 -22.63 -2.28 3.61
N GLY A 95 -22.69 -3.50 3.03
CA GLY A 95 -23.74 -3.92 2.11
C GLY A 95 -23.66 -3.28 0.73
N SER A 96 -22.49 -2.83 0.30
CA SER A 96 -22.30 -2.12 -0.97
C SER A 96 -21.17 -2.75 -1.82
N PRO A 97 -21.36 -3.98 -2.35
CA PRO A 97 -20.33 -4.66 -3.14
C PRO A 97 -19.92 -3.88 -4.38
N ILE A 98 -18.61 -3.67 -4.54
CA ILE A 98 -18.02 -2.87 -5.61
C ILE A 98 -16.69 -3.50 -6.04
N ASN A 99 -16.22 -3.17 -7.25
CA ASN A 99 -14.88 -3.57 -7.67
C ASN A 99 -13.80 -2.92 -6.80
N THR A 100 -12.79 -3.69 -6.37
CA THR A 100 -11.70 -3.20 -5.50
C THR A 100 -10.97 -1.98 -6.08
N PHE A 101 -10.72 -1.94 -7.39
CA PHE A 101 -10.03 -0.80 -8.01
C PHE A 101 -10.91 0.45 -8.08
N GLU A 102 -12.21 0.28 -8.23
CA GLU A 102 -13.17 1.39 -8.16
C GLU A 102 -13.34 1.89 -6.73
N PHE A 103 -13.31 1.00 -5.74
CA PHE A 103 -13.35 1.35 -4.32
C PHE A 103 -12.14 2.21 -3.91
N VAL A 104 -10.91 1.83 -4.28
CA VAL A 104 -9.69 2.57 -3.89
C VAL A 104 -9.41 3.79 -4.77
N ARG A 105 -10.08 3.91 -5.93
CA ARG A 105 -9.91 5.03 -6.87
C ARG A 105 -10.02 6.41 -6.23
N PRO A 106 -11.10 6.75 -5.49
CA PRO A 106 -11.22 8.08 -4.87
C PRO A 106 -10.06 8.38 -3.90
N LEU A 107 -9.64 7.38 -3.12
CA LEU A 107 -8.48 7.51 -2.23
C LEU A 107 -7.20 7.82 -3.00
N LEU A 108 -6.82 7.01 -3.99
CA LEU A 108 -5.58 7.21 -4.73
C LEU A 108 -5.56 8.54 -5.49
N ARG A 109 -6.67 8.91 -6.14
CA ARG A 109 -6.79 10.21 -6.84
C ARG A 109 -6.65 11.39 -5.89
N SER A 110 -7.28 11.32 -4.70
CA SER A 110 -7.18 12.39 -3.69
C SER A 110 -5.75 12.61 -3.18
N LEU A 111 -4.91 11.57 -3.26
CA LEU A 111 -3.50 11.61 -2.89
C LEU A 111 -2.59 11.97 -4.09
N GLY A 112 -3.15 12.14 -5.29
CA GLY A 112 -2.40 12.44 -6.50
C GLY A 112 -1.63 11.26 -7.08
N TYR A 113 -2.12 10.03 -6.85
CA TYR A 113 -1.58 8.82 -7.46
C TYR A 113 -2.51 8.31 -8.55
N ASP A 114 -1.91 7.81 -9.63
CA ASP A 114 -2.65 7.23 -10.75
C ASP A 114 -3.06 5.78 -10.46
N LEU A 115 -4.17 5.37 -11.06
CA LEU A 115 -4.56 3.97 -11.11
C LEU A 115 -3.92 3.30 -12.34
N PRO A 116 -3.67 1.98 -12.27
CA PRO A 116 -3.27 1.24 -13.46
C PRO A 116 -4.28 1.41 -14.60
N LYS A 117 -3.74 1.61 -15.81
CA LYS A 117 -4.52 1.78 -17.05
C LYS A 117 -4.84 0.45 -17.73
N THR A 118 -3.99 -0.55 -17.53
CA THR A 118 -4.12 -1.89 -18.10
C THR A 118 -4.69 -2.85 -17.07
N SER A 119 -5.23 -3.96 -17.55
CA SER A 119 -5.71 -5.06 -16.71
C SER A 119 -4.95 -6.34 -17.03
N LEU A 120 -4.77 -7.19 -16.02
CA LEU A 120 -4.15 -8.50 -16.12
C LEU A 120 -5.17 -9.56 -15.70
N ALA A 121 -5.41 -10.54 -16.58
CA ALA A 121 -6.31 -11.65 -16.27
C ALA A 121 -5.80 -12.45 -15.05
N VAL A 122 -6.74 -12.98 -14.27
CA VAL A 122 -6.46 -13.67 -12.99
C VAL A 122 -5.42 -14.76 -13.14
N GLN A 123 -5.49 -15.58 -14.20
CA GLN A 123 -4.54 -16.68 -14.44
C GLN A 123 -3.08 -16.20 -14.57
N HIS A 124 -2.86 -15.10 -15.28
CA HIS A 124 -1.52 -14.53 -15.47
C HIS A 124 -1.03 -13.85 -14.18
N ALA A 125 -1.93 -13.18 -13.46
CA ALA A 125 -1.62 -12.60 -12.16
C ALA A 125 -1.25 -13.68 -11.13
N LEU A 126 -1.93 -14.84 -11.14
CA LEU A 126 -1.61 -15.98 -10.30
C LEU A 126 -0.25 -16.59 -10.65
N LEU A 127 0.07 -16.74 -11.93
CA LEU A 127 1.39 -17.21 -12.37
C LEU A 127 2.49 -16.27 -11.85
N LEU A 128 2.31 -14.96 -12.04
CA LEU A 128 3.25 -13.96 -11.55
C LEU A 128 3.38 -13.98 -10.03
N GLY A 129 2.26 -14.13 -9.31
CA GLY A 129 2.25 -14.27 -7.85
C GLY A 129 3.01 -15.51 -7.36
N ARG A 130 2.90 -16.64 -8.07
CA ARG A 130 3.66 -17.87 -7.77
C ARG A 130 5.16 -17.68 -8.01
N ILE A 131 5.54 -16.98 -9.07
CA ILE A 131 6.95 -16.64 -9.35
C ILE A 131 7.51 -15.76 -8.23
N PHE A 132 6.82 -14.68 -7.85
CA PHE A 132 7.25 -13.83 -6.74
C PHE A 132 7.34 -14.59 -5.42
N TRP A 133 6.36 -15.45 -5.14
CA TRP A 133 6.38 -16.28 -3.95
C TRP A 133 7.57 -17.24 -3.93
N ALA A 134 7.89 -17.90 -5.05
CA ALA A 134 9.04 -18.79 -5.16
C ALA A 134 10.37 -18.04 -4.96
N ILE A 135 10.54 -16.89 -5.63
CA ILE A 135 11.74 -16.03 -5.48
C ILE A 135 11.89 -15.59 -4.02
N TYR A 136 10.80 -15.09 -3.42
CA TYR A 136 10.85 -14.60 -2.05
C TYR A 136 11.13 -15.70 -1.04
N THR A 137 10.58 -16.90 -1.26
CA THR A 137 10.82 -18.08 -0.41
C THR A 137 12.27 -18.55 -0.53
N MET A 138 12.82 -18.63 -1.75
CA MET A 138 14.21 -19.00 -1.99
C MET A 138 15.16 -18.00 -1.34
N LEU A 139 14.83 -16.71 -1.41
CA LEU A 139 15.67 -15.64 -0.89
C LEU A 139 15.33 -15.24 0.56
N TYR A 140 14.41 -15.96 1.21
CA TYR A 140 13.87 -15.61 2.54
C TYR A 140 14.95 -15.33 3.60
N PRO A 141 16.04 -16.13 3.71
CA PRO A 141 17.10 -15.86 4.70
C PRO A 141 17.77 -14.48 4.54
N TRP A 142 17.83 -13.97 3.30
CA TRP A 142 18.41 -12.67 2.99
C TRP A 142 17.36 -11.55 2.90
N LEU A 143 16.10 -11.90 2.59
CA LEU A 143 14.99 -10.97 2.37
C LEU A 143 14.11 -10.72 3.60
N ASN A 144 14.21 -11.52 4.66
CA ASN A 144 13.46 -11.31 5.90
C ASN A 144 14.05 -10.15 6.74
N LYS A 145 14.17 -8.98 6.12
CA LYS A 145 14.66 -7.76 6.76
C LYS A 145 13.58 -6.70 6.68
N TRP A 146 13.43 -5.95 7.76
CA TRP A 146 12.39 -4.92 7.91
C TRP A 146 12.39 -3.88 6.77
N TRP A 147 13.55 -3.63 6.14
CA TRP A 147 13.69 -2.64 5.07
C TRP A 147 13.49 -3.19 3.65
N LEU A 148 13.30 -4.50 3.47
CA LEU A 148 13.10 -5.09 2.15
C LEU A 148 11.62 -5.11 1.78
N PRO A 149 11.26 -4.70 0.55
CA PRO A 149 9.86 -4.65 0.14
C PRO A 149 9.27 -6.07 0.10
N GLN A 150 8.08 -6.21 0.68
CA GLN A 150 7.27 -7.41 0.52
C GLN A 150 7.00 -7.69 -0.97
N PRO A 151 6.82 -8.96 -1.37
CA PRO A 151 6.57 -9.33 -2.76
C PRO A 151 5.44 -8.48 -3.35
N LEU A 152 5.60 -8.02 -4.59
CA LEU A 152 4.67 -7.06 -5.23
C LEU A 152 3.24 -7.61 -5.31
N ILE A 153 3.12 -8.90 -5.57
CA ILE A 153 1.84 -9.58 -5.71
C ILE A 153 1.98 -11.02 -5.20
N LEU A 154 1.05 -11.45 -4.37
CA LEU A 154 0.93 -12.83 -3.89
C LEU A 154 -0.33 -13.50 -4.43
N PRO A 155 -0.37 -14.84 -4.57
CA PRO A 155 -1.58 -15.54 -5.02
C PRO A 155 -2.81 -15.23 -4.16
N ALA A 156 -2.64 -15.09 -2.85
CA ALA A 156 -3.72 -14.71 -1.93
C ALA A 156 -4.26 -13.30 -2.22
N GLU A 157 -3.41 -12.35 -2.61
CA GLU A 157 -3.84 -11.01 -3.00
C GLU A 157 -4.60 -11.05 -4.33
N VAL A 158 -4.13 -11.85 -5.29
CA VAL A 158 -4.81 -12.06 -6.58
C VAL A 158 -6.22 -12.60 -6.36
N TYR A 159 -6.39 -13.63 -5.53
CA TYR A 159 -7.73 -14.17 -5.23
C TYR A 159 -8.63 -13.14 -4.55
N LYS A 160 -8.07 -12.31 -3.66
CA LYS A 160 -8.80 -11.23 -2.96
C LYS A 160 -9.25 -10.07 -3.85
N VAL A 161 -8.72 -9.92 -5.06
CA VAL A 161 -9.13 -8.82 -5.94
C VAL A 161 -9.67 -9.29 -7.29
N GLY A 162 -9.32 -10.50 -7.70
CA GLY A 162 -9.66 -11.09 -8.99
C GLY A 162 -10.85 -12.04 -8.97
N ILE A 163 -11.40 -12.40 -7.81
CA ILE A 163 -12.59 -13.26 -7.68
C ILE A 163 -13.67 -12.55 -6.88
N THR A 164 -14.92 -12.63 -7.34
CA THR A 164 -16.08 -12.07 -6.63
C THR A 164 -16.27 -12.79 -5.31
N HIS A 165 -16.23 -12.05 -4.21
CA HIS A 165 -16.57 -12.57 -2.89
C HIS A 165 -17.15 -11.44 -2.04
N TYR A 166 -18.44 -11.57 -1.75
CA TYR A 166 -19.15 -10.81 -0.75
C TYR A 166 -20.21 -11.72 -0.15
N PHE A 167 -20.61 -11.43 1.08
CA PHE A 167 -21.48 -12.30 1.86
C PHE A 167 -22.68 -11.50 2.37
N SER A 168 -23.81 -12.18 2.51
CA SER A 168 -25.00 -11.57 3.10
C SER A 168 -24.78 -11.29 4.58
N PHE A 169 -24.98 -10.03 4.99
CA PHE A 169 -25.01 -9.63 6.41
C PHE A 169 -26.42 -9.72 7.03
N LEU A 170 -27.40 -10.25 6.31
CA LEU A 170 -28.81 -10.27 6.74
C LEU A 170 -28.99 -10.96 8.10
N LYS A 171 -28.26 -12.04 8.36
CA LYS A 171 -28.29 -12.71 9.67
C LYS A 171 -27.85 -11.79 10.82
N ALA A 172 -26.80 -11.00 10.61
CA ALA A 172 -26.35 -10.03 11.62
C ALA A 172 -27.40 -8.93 11.82
N LYS A 173 -28.07 -8.51 10.74
CA LYS A 173 -29.17 -7.55 10.80
C LYS A 173 -30.37 -8.10 11.59
N GLU A 174 -30.78 -9.34 11.31
CA GLU A 174 -31.96 -9.97 11.90
C GLU A 174 -31.75 -10.37 13.37
N GLU A 175 -30.61 -10.98 13.70
CA GLU A 175 -30.36 -11.52 15.03
C GLU A 175 -29.66 -10.53 15.97
N LEU A 176 -28.83 -9.63 15.45
CA LEU A 176 -28.06 -8.67 16.26
C LEU A 176 -28.54 -7.23 16.11
N GLY A 177 -29.50 -6.96 15.22
CA GLY A 177 -29.91 -5.59 14.89
C GLY A 177 -28.84 -4.78 14.15
N TYR A 178 -27.85 -5.44 13.53
CA TYR A 178 -26.76 -4.75 12.84
C TYR A 178 -27.25 -3.96 11.62
N ILE A 179 -27.11 -2.64 11.69
CA ILE A 179 -27.35 -1.71 10.59
C ILE A 179 -26.12 -0.78 10.53
N PRO A 180 -25.40 -0.72 9.39
CA PRO A 180 -24.28 0.21 9.21
C PRO A 180 -24.70 1.66 9.51
N MET A 181 -24.01 2.32 10.43
CA MET A 181 -24.32 3.71 10.82
C MET A 181 -23.60 4.73 9.92
N VAL A 182 -22.44 4.36 9.38
CA VAL A 182 -21.66 5.19 8.47
C VAL A 182 -21.83 4.66 7.06
N THR A 183 -22.19 5.54 6.12
CA THR A 183 -22.31 5.15 4.71
C THR A 183 -20.94 4.98 4.06
N PRO A 184 -20.80 4.16 3.00
CA PRO A 184 -19.53 4.02 2.28
C PRO A 184 -18.92 5.34 1.79
N ARG A 185 -19.77 6.31 1.43
CA ARG A 185 -19.34 7.64 1.00
C ARG A 185 -18.71 8.43 2.14
N GLU A 186 -19.34 8.45 3.31
CA GLU A 186 -18.83 9.13 4.51
C GLU A 186 -17.55 8.47 5.01
N GLY A 187 -17.54 7.13 5.08
CA GLY A 187 -16.37 6.36 5.47
C GLY A 187 -15.18 6.61 4.54
N MET A 188 -15.41 6.67 3.22
CA MET A 188 -14.36 7.00 2.25
C MET A 188 -13.87 8.44 2.41
N ALA A 189 -14.76 9.41 2.67
CA ALA A 189 -14.37 10.80 2.92
C ALA A 189 -13.50 10.95 4.18
N ALA A 190 -13.84 10.26 5.27
CA ALA A 190 -13.04 10.20 6.48
C ALA A 190 -11.67 9.54 6.21
N THR A 191 -11.66 8.43 5.46
CA THR A 191 -10.44 7.73 5.04
C THR A 191 -9.51 8.64 4.22
N ILE A 192 -10.06 9.37 3.24
CA ILE A 192 -9.31 10.34 2.43
C ILE A 192 -8.69 11.42 3.32
N SER A 193 -9.48 12.01 4.21
CA SER A 193 -9.02 13.08 5.11
C SER A 193 -7.86 12.60 5.98
N TYR A 194 -7.98 11.40 6.56
CA TYR A 194 -6.92 10.75 7.34
C TYR A 194 -5.62 10.56 6.53
N TRP A 195 -5.73 10.03 5.31
CA TRP A 195 -4.56 9.77 4.46
C TRP A 195 -3.93 11.05 3.90
N GLN A 196 -4.71 12.09 3.62
CA GLN A 196 -4.19 13.39 3.21
C GLN A 196 -3.36 14.03 4.33
N GLU A 197 -3.85 13.96 5.58
CA GLU A 197 -3.11 14.47 6.73
C GLU A 197 -1.80 13.69 6.94
N LYS A 198 -1.84 12.36 6.82
CA LYS A 198 -0.65 11.51 6.84
C LYS A 198 0.33 11.88 5.70
N LYS A 199 -0.19 12.16 4.50
CA LYS A 199 0.61 12.57 3.35
C LYS A 199 1.32 13.90 3.57
N LYS A 200 0.68 14.90 4.20
CA LYS A 200 1.31 16.20 4.53
C LYS A 200 2.56 16.02 5.39
N LYS A 201 2.48 15.15 6.40
CA LYS A 201 3.58 14.85 7.33
C LYS A 201 4.71 14.04 6.69
N SER A 202 4.39 13.23 5.68
CA SER A 202 5.39 12.41 4.98
C SER A 202 6.09 13.15 3.84
N MET A 203 7.35 12.79 3.61
CA MET A 203 8.11 13.20 2.43
C MET A 203 7.60 12.46 1.19
N ASP A 204 7.17 13.20 0.17
CA ASP A 204 6.76 12.62 -1.12
C ASP A 204 7.99 12.33 -1.99
N GLY A 205 7.84 11.53 -3.06
CA GLY A 205 9.01 11.15 -3.83
C GLY A 205 8.73 10.56 -5.20
N PRO A 206 9.78 10.43 -6.02
CA PRO A 206 9.68 9.77 -7.32
C PRO A 206 9.32 8.28 -7.20
N THR A 207 8.83 7.73 -8.30
CA THR A 207 8.59 6.29 -8.44
C THR A 207 9.89 5.51 -8.36
N ILE A 208 9.78 4.19 -8.15
CA ILE A 208 10.94 3.30 -8.13
C ILE A 208 11.73 3.33 -9.46
N TYR A 209 11.08 3.64 -10.58
CA TYR A 209 11.74 3.73 -11.88
C TYR A 209 12.75 4.87 -11.94
N ALA A 210 12.47 6.01 -11.32
CA ALA A 210 13.43 7.11 -11.23
C ALA A 210 14.61 6.74 -10.32
N TRP A 211 14.36 6.03 -9.23
CA TRP A 211 15.43 5.48 -8.39
C TRP A 211 16.33 4.54 -9.17
N LEU A 212 15.77 3.55 -9.86
CA LEU A 212 16.53 2.60 -10.67
C LEU A 212 17.33 3.34 -11.76
N PHE A 213 16.69 4.26 -12.48
CA PHE A 213 17.35 5.04 -13.53
C PHE A 213 18.56 5.85 -12.99
N CYS A 214 18.35 6.65 -11.94
CA CYS A 214 19.41 7.50 -11.39
C CYS A 214 20.52 6.69 -10.74
N VAL A 215 20.18 5.73 -9.87
CA VAL A 215 21.17 4.96 -9.11
C VAL A 215 21.99 4.05 -10.04
N ILE A 216 21.32 3.29 -10.91
CA ILE A 216 22.02 2.39 -11.84
C ILE A 216 22.81 3.22 -12.87
N GLY A 217 22.22 4.31 -13.39
CA GLY A 217 22.87 5.18 -14.37
C GLY A 217 24.14 5.83 -13.82
N MET A 218 24.06 6.47 -12.64
CA MET A 218 25.22 7.11 -12.01
C MET A 218 26.30 6.10 -11.61
N THR A 219 25.90 4.93 -11.09
CA THR A 219 26.85 3.86 -10.73
C THR A 219 27.55 3.33 -11.97
N THR A 220 26.81 3.07 -13.06
CA THR A 220 27.36 2.59 -14.32
C THR A 220 28.34 3.61 -14.92
N LEU A 221 27.98 4.89 -14.94
CA LEU A 221 28.86 5.96 -15.41
C LEU A 221 30.16 6.04 -14.58
N PHE A 222 30.06 6.00 -13.25
CA PHE A 222 31.22 5.99 -12.37
C PHE A 222 32.15 4.80 -12.66
N CYS A 223 31.59 3.59 -12.70
CA CYS A 223 32.34 2.37 -12.97
C CYS A 223 33.03 2.43 -14.34
N ALA A 224 32.31 2.79 -15.39
CA ALA A 224 32.86 2.91 -16.73
C ALA A 224 33.96 3.98 -16.84
N ALA A 225 33.82 5.10 -16.12
CA ALA A 225 34.72 6.25 -16.25
C ALA A 225 36.02 6.15 -15.42
N TYR A 226 35.97 5.49 -14.25
CA TYR A 226 37.05 5.57 -13.25
C TYR A 226 37.58 4.23 -12.75
N LEU A 227 36.82 3.13 -12.81
CA LEU A 227 37.29 1.85 -12.30
C LEU A 227 38.19 1.14 -13.31
N PRO A 228 39.14 0.29 -12.86
CA PRO A 228 39.95 -0.56 -13.72
C PRO A 228 39.13 -1.71 -14.33
N ASP A 229 39.74 -2.40 -15.30
CA ASP A 229 39.13 -3.44 -16.15
C ASP A 229 38.99 -4.77 -15.42
N ILE A 230 38.17 -4.77 -14.36
CA ILE A 230 37.94 -5.93 -13.50
C ILE A 230 36.46 -6.31 -13.53
N GLY A 231 36.18 -7.60 -13.69
CA GLY A 231 34.82 -8.13 -13.68
C GLY A 231 33.95 -7.55 -14.81
N PRO A 232 32.76 -7.00 -14.52
CA PRO A 232 31.84 -6.51 -15.56
C PRO A 232 32.22 -5.12 -16.13
N VAL A 233 33.21 -4.44 -15.55
CA VAL A 233 33.56 -3.05 -15.92
C VAL A 233 33.90 -2.88 -17.40
N PRO A 234 34.69 -3.77 -18.06
CA PRO A 234 35.00 -3.61 -19.49
C PRO A 234 33.76 -3.60 -20.38
N LEU A 235 32.75 -4.42 -20.07
CA LEU A 235 31.49 -4.46 -20.82
C LEU A 235 30.70 -3.16 -20.63
N LEU A 236 30.56 -2.70 -19.38
CA LEU A 236 29.88 -1.44 -19.07
C LEU A 236 30.57 -0.25 -19.75
N ARG A 237 31.92 -0.24 -19.75
CA ARG A 237 32.69 0.80 -20.42
C ARG A 237 32.55 0.74 -21.93
N GLY A 238 32.62 -0.43 -22.54
CA GLY A 238 32.41 -0.61 -23.98
C GLY A 238 31.05 -0.08 -24.43
N PHE A 239 29.98 -0.44 -23.72
CA PHE A 239 28.65 0.09 -23.97
C PHE A 239 28.57 1.61 -23.78
N SER A 240 29.16 2.13 -22.70
CA SER A 240 29.17 3.57 -22.43
C SER A 240 29.97 4.34 -23.49
N LEU A 241 31.09 3.81 -23.96
CA LEU A 241 31.88 4.40 -25.05
C LEU A 241 31.18 4.32 -26.40
N PHE A 242 30.37 3.29 -26.65
CA PHE A 242 29.52 3.26 -27.83
C PHE A 242 28.55 4.46 -27.86
N ILE A 243 28.04 4.86 -26.69
CA ILE A 243 27.14 6.02 -26.53
C ILE A 243 27.92 7.34 -26.55
N PHE A 244 28.89 7.52 -25.66
CA PHE A 244 29.58 8.80 -25.42
C PHE A 244 30.77 9.05 -26.35
N ARG A 245 31.21 8.03 -27.10
CA ARG A 245 32.32 8.05 -28.07
C ARG A 245 33.71 8.40 -27.53
N SER A 246 33.82 8.92 -26.30
CA SER A 246 35.08 9.35 -25.69
C SER A 246 35.08 9.17 -24.17
N MET A 247 36.22 8.71 -23.64
CA MET A 247 36.46 8.62 -22.19
C MET A 247 36.39 9.99 -21.51
N TRP A 248 36.87 11.04 -22.19
CA TRP A 248 36.85 12.39 -21.64
C TRP A 248 35.43 12.92 -21.52
N ILE A 249 34.61 12.73 -22.57
CA ILE A 249 33.19 13.12 -22.56
C ILE A 249 32.45 12.40 -21.43
N MET A 250 32.62 11.08 -21.31
CA MET A 250 31.97 10.30 -20.25
C MET A 250 32.36 10.77 -18.84
N ARG A 251 33.64 11.08 -18.59
CA ARG A 251 34.10 11.65 -17.32
C ARG A 251 33.50 13.02 -17.03
N MET A 252 33.44 13.90 -18.04
CA MET A 252 32.81 15.21 -17.91
C MET A 252 31.31 15.08 -17.61
N VAL A 253 30.60 14.20 -18.33
CA VAL A 253 29.18 13.93 -18.08
C VAL A 253 28.95 13.48 -16.64
N PHE A 254 29.76 12.53 -16.14
CA PHE A 254 29.67 12.09 -14.75
C PHE A 254 29.90 13.23 -13.76
N LEU A 255 30.99 13.99 -13.90
CA LEU A 255 31.33 15.08 -12.98
C LEU A 255 30.27 16.19 -12.98
N LEU A 256 29.78 16.58 -14.15
CA LEU A 256 28.71 17.57 -14.28
C LEU A 256 27.40 17.06 -13.65
N SER A 257 27.10 15.77 -13.79
CA SER A 257 25.91 15.15 -13.18
C SER A 257 26.02 15.13 -11.66
N VAL A 258 27.19 14.79 -11.11
CA VAL A 258 27.45 14.86 -9.66
C VAL A 258 27.34 16.30 -9.15
N ALA A 259 27.93 17.27 -9.85
CA ALA A 259 27.85 18.68 -9.48
C ALA A 259 26.40 19.19 -9.48
N ALA A 260 25.60 18.80 -10.48
CA ALA A 260 24.18 19.12 -10.55
C ALA A 260 23.42 18.53 -9.36
N HIS A 261 23.61 17.24 -9.04
CA HIS A 261 22.97 16.59 -7.89
C HIS A 261 23.33 17.27 -6.56
N ILE A 262 24.59 17.67 -6.36
CA ILE A 262 25.03 18.41 -5.17
C ILE A 262 24.34 19.78 -5.09
N GLY A 263 24.35 20.53 -6.19
CA GLY A 263 23.72 21.86 -6.25
C GLY A 263 22.21 21.79 -5.99
N GLU A 264 21.52 20.84 -6.62
CA GLU A 264 20.09 20.60 -6.42
C GLU A 264 19.78 20.15 -4.99
N ALA A 265 20.62 19.29 -4.39
CA ALA A 265 20.43 18.86 -3.01
C ALA A 265 20.61 20.01 -2.02
N ALA A 266 21.62 20.85 -2.20
CA ALA A 266 21.84 22.04 -1.37
C ALA A 266 20.66 23.02 -1.48
N TYR A 267 20.17 23.26 -2.71
CA TYR A 267 18.98 24.06 -2.93
C TYR A 267 17.73 23.43 -2.28
N ALA A 268 17.53 22.12 -2.42
CA ALA A 268 16.43 21.39 -1.80
C ALA A 268 16.46 21.50 -0.27
N TRP A 269 17.63 21.36 0.36
CA TRP A 269 17.80 21.53 1.80
C TRP A 269 17.35 22.92 2.26
N HIS A 270 17.81 23.96 1.56
CA HIS A 270 17.49 25.36 1.90
C HIS A 270 16.00 25.67 1.73
N LEU A 271 15.41 25.22 0.62
CA LEU A 271 13.98 25.39 0.36
C LEU A 271 13.15 24.61 1.39
N ALA A 272 13.50 23.34 1.67
CA ALA A 272 12.78 22.48 2.59
C ALA A 272 12.78 23.02 4.02
N LYS A 273 13.84 23.70 4.49
CA LYS A 273 13.82 24.38 5.79
C LYS A 273 12.68 25.39 5.94
N ARG A 274 12.19 25.96 4.84
CA ARG A 274 11.07 26.91 4.85
C ARG A 274 9.72 26.23 4.67
N VAL A 275 9.63 25.26 3.76
CA VAL A 275 8.34 24.68 3.31
C VAL A 275 7.99 23.32 3.92
N ASP A 276 8.98 22.59 4.45
CA ASP A 276 8.84 21.26 5.05
C ASP A 276 9.99 20.97 6.03
N PRO A 277 10.11 21.77 7.12
CA PRO A 277 11.29 21.73 7.99
C PRO A 277 11.52 20.36 8.63
N ALA A 278 10.43 19.65 8.95
CA ALA A 278 10.45 18.31 9.53
C ALA A 278 11.17 17.27 8.64
N ASN A 279 11.11 17.43 7.32
CA ASN A 279 11.70 16.49 6.35
C ASN A 279 12.92 17.06 5.61
N SER A 280 13.46 18.21 6.04
CA SER A 280 14.54 18.92 5.34
C SER A 280 15.77 18.06 5.00
N ARG A 281 16.22 17.22 5.95
CA ARG A 281 17.31 16.26 5.73
C ARG A 281 16.95 15.18 4.70
N GLY A 282 15.71 14.69 4.73
CA GLY A 282 15.21 13.70 3.78
C GLY A 282 15.22 14.26 2.36
N TRP A 283 14.73 15.49 2.18
CA TRP A 283 14.71 16.18 0.89
C TRP A 283 16.11 16.34 0.30
N PHE A 284 17.11 16.65 1.12
CA PHE A 284 18.50 16.70 0.68
C PHE A 284 19.00 15.36 0.18
N TRP A 285 18.91 14.29 0.99
CA TRP A 285 19.47 13.00 0.60
C TRP A 285 18.75 12.39 -0.60
N GLN A 286 17.44 12.56 -0.67
CA GLN A 286 16.66 12.12 -1.82
C GLN A 286 17.00 12.91 -3.09
N THR A 287 17.19 14.22 -2.98
CA THR A 287 17.61 15.06 -4.12
C THR A 287 19.05 14.81 -4.50
N PHE A 288 19.94 14.53 -3.55
CA PHE A 288 21.31 14.13 -3.85
C PHE A 288 21.36 12.82 -4.65
N ALA A 289 20.50 11.86 -4.31
CA ALA A 289 20.43 10.59 -5.04
C ALA A 289 19.73 10.72 -6.41
N LEU A 290 18.69 11.54 -6.51
CA LEU A 290 17.76 11.53 -7.66
C LEU A 290 17.76 12.82 -8.48
N GLY A 291 18.52 13.82 -8.06
CA GLY A 291 18.55 15.16 -8.65
C GLY A 291 17.15 15.76 -8.83
N PHE A 292 16.96 16.37 -10.00
CA PHE A 292 15.72 17.03 -10.40
C PHE A 292 14.45 16.17 -10.24
N PHE A 293 14.56 14.84 -10.39
CA PHE A 293 13.40 13.95 -10.23
C PHE A 293 12.78 14.06 -8.84
N SER A 294 13.59 14.23 -7.79
CA SER A 294 13.12 14.51 -6.43
C SER A 294 12.78 15.99 -6.24
N LEU A 295 13.65 16.90 -6.69
CA LEU A 295 13.48 18.35 -6.46
C LEU A 295 12.12 18.88 -6.96
N ARG A 296 11.62 18.38 -8.10
CA ARG A 296 10.31 18.77 -8.64
C ARG A 296 9.14 18.54 -7.66
N PHE A 297 9.21 17.54 -6.78
CA PHE A 297 8.18 17.29 -5.77
C PHE A 297 8.21 18.35 -4.67
N LEU A 298 9.42 18.73 -4.21
CA LEU A 298 9.59 19.81 -3.24
C LEU A 298 9.13 21.15 -3.83
N LEU A 299 9.48 21.44 -5.09
CA LEU A 299 9.02 22.62 -5.81
C LEU A 299 7.48 22.67 -5.91
N LYS A 300 6.84 21.53 -6.23
CA LYS A 300 5.37 21.43 -6.25
C LYS A 300 4.77 21.68 -4.87
N ARG A 301 5.42 21.24 -3.79
CA ARG A 301 4.99 21.51 -2.40
C ARG A 301 5.12 22.99 -2.07
N ALA A 302 6.25 23.62 -2.40
CA ALA A 302 6.47 25.04 -2.19
C ALA A 302 5.42 25.91 -2.90
N ARG A 303 5.07 25.59 -4.16
CA ARG A 303 4.02 26.29 -4.92
C ARG A 303 2.62 26.20 -4.32
N LYS A 304 2.34 25.21 -3.47
CA LYS A 304 1.04 25.11 -2.79
C LYS A 304 0.96 25.94 -1.50
N LEU A 305 2.10 26.41 -1.02
CA LEU A 305 2.23 27.17 0.24
C LEU A 305 2.55 28.65 -0.01
N ALA A 306 2.94 28.99 -1.24
CA ALA A 306 3.07 30.36 -1.73
C ALA A 306 1.70 30.88 -2.20
#